data_AF-A0A430BDN6-F1
#
_entry.id   AF-A0A430BDN6-F1
#
_cell.length_a   1.000
_cell.length_b   1.000
_cell.length_c   1.000
_cell.angle_alpha   90.00
_cell.angle_beta   90.00
_cell.angle_gamma   90.00
#
_symmetry.space_group_name_H-M   'P 1'
#
loop_
_entity.id
_entity.type
_entity.pdbx_description
1 polymer ?
#
loop_
_entity_poly.entity_id
_entity_poly.type
_entity_poly.pdbx_seq_one_letter_code
_entity_poly.pdbx_strand_id
1 'polypeptide(L)'
;MRPTTRLKLGLTFVPLLVMLGIVVSIGVTRIGANNAATTEVITGPARRLDLAQTFVVQASKAVRMEKNMVMASGPDERRRFDALTLKARDDGQGPLHAGFAAANAADRPLWLRHQSHRLADIRVNDQVRALALADRVSEASAPSIGRLPVVTADVGMLGDQVVGLA
;
A
#
# COMPACT_ATOMS: atom_id res chain seq x y z
N MET A 1 28.04 -64.68 3.91
CA MET A 1 28.98 -63.53 3.94
C MET A 1 29.40 -63.28 5.37
N ARG A 2 30.72 -63.21 5.66
CA ARG A 2 31.24 -63.10 7.03
C ARG A 2 30.89 -61.71 7.63
N PRO A 3 30.39 -61.63 8.89
CA PRO A 3 29.96 -60.38 9.54
C PRO A 3 31.05 -59.28 9.59
N THR A 4 32.31 -59.70 9.62
CA THR A 4 33.48 -58.83 9.72
C THR A 4 33.71 -57.95 8.48
N THR A 5 33.29 -58.38 7.29
CA THR A 5 33.42 -57.58 6.06
C THR A 5 32.35 -56.48 5.98
N ARG A 6 31.15 -56.74 6.49
CA ARG A 6 30.06 -55.74 6.58
C ARG A 6 30.37 -54.66 7.61
N LEU A 7 30.99 -55.04 8.72
CA LEU A 7 31.40 -54.10 9.77
C LEU A 7 32.45 -53.10 9.27
N LYS A 8 33.45 -53.56 8.50
CA LYS A 8 34.47 -52.68 7.89
C LYS A 8 33.88 -51.72 6.86
N LEU A 9 32.89 -52.17 6.09
CA LEU A 9 32.22 -51.34 5.08
C LEU A 9 31.33 -50.26 5.72
N GLY A 10 30.61 -50.59 6.80
CA GLY A 10 29.85 -49.60 7.55
C GLY A 10 30.75 -48.53 8.18
N LEU A 11 31.91 -48.92 8.71
CA LEU A 11 32.82 -48.00 9.41
C LEU A 11 33.40 -46.91 8.50
N THR A 12 33.60 -47.19 7.20
CA THR A 12 34.13 -46.21 6.25
C THR A 12 33.06 -45.35 5.60
N PHE A 13 31.86 -45.89 5.35
CA PHE A 13 30.80 -45.18 4.63
C PHE A 13 29.85 -44.38 5.53
N VAL A 14 29.64 -44.79 6.79
CA VAL A 14 28.76 -44.06 7.73
C VAL A 14 29.23 -42.62 7.98
N PRO A 15 30.53 -42.32 8.20
CA PRO A 15 30.99 -40.94 8.39
C PRO A 15 30.71 -40.05 7.18
N LEU A 16 30.89 -40.58 5.95
CA LEU A 16 30.59 -39.87 4.71
C LEU A 16 29.10 -39.56 4.58
N LEU A 17 28.23 -40.51 4.93
CA LEU A 17 26.77 -40.32 4.92
C LEU A 17 26.32 -39.28 5.96
N VAL A 18 26.90 -39.29 7.16
CA VAL A 18 26.62 -38.29 8.19
C VAL A 18 27.04 -36.89 7.72
N MET A 19 28.24 -36.77 7.16
CA MET A 19 28.77 -35.50 6.66
C MET A 19 27.93 -34.96 5.49
N LEU A 20 27.48 -35.84 4.59
CA LEU A 20 26.55 -35.48 3.52
C LEU A 20 25.20 -35.03 4.08
N GLY A 21 24.66 -35.72 5.09
CA GLY A 21 23.42 -35.32 5.77
C GLY A 21 23.50 -33.95 6.43
N ILE A 22 24.64 -33.61 7.04
CA ILE A 22 24.89 -32.29 7.62
C ILE A 22 24.89 -31.21 6.52
N VAL A 23 25.61 -31.44 5.41
CA VAL A 23 25.68 -30.49 4.29
C VAL A 23 24.31 -30.27 3.66
N VAL A 24 23.53 -31.34 3.45
CA VAL A 24 22.17 -31.26 2.91
C VAL A 24 21.26 -30.48 3.86
N SER A 25 21.34 -30.72 5.17
CA SER A 25 20.54 -30.02 6.18
C SER A 25 20.86 -28.53 6.24
N ILE A 26 22.15 -28.17 6.18
CA ILE A 26 22.60 -26.76 6.09
C ILE A 26 22.13 -26.13 4.77
N GLY A 27 22.19 -26.87 3.65
CA GLY A 27 21.70 -26.41 2.36
C GLY A 27 20.20 -26.10 2.37
N VAL A 28 19.39 -27.02 2.87
CA VAL A 28 17.93 -26.86 2.95
C VAL A 28 17.53 -25.69 3.87
N THR A 29 18.18 -25.55 5.02
CA THR A 29 17.90 -24.45 5.96
C THR A 29 18.30 -23.09 5.38
N ARG A 30 19.45 -23.02 4.68
CA ARG A 30 19.89 -21.78 4.01
C ARG A 30 19.05 -21.41 2.80
N ILE A 31 18.55 -22.39 2.03
CA ILE A 31 17.62 -22.14 0.92
C ILE A 31 16.28 -21.61 1.46
N GLY A 32 15.76 -22.17 2.56
CA GLY A 32 14.54 -21.67 3.23
C GLY A 32 14.68 -20.23 3.74
N ALA A 33 15.83 -19.90 4.36
CA ALA A 33 16.10 -18.54 4.84
C ALA A 33 16.32 -17.53 3.70
N ASN A 34 16.93 -17.94 2.60
CA ASN A 34 17.18 -17.08 1.44
C ASN A 34 15.88 -16.80 0.64
N ASN A 35 15.00 -17.80 0.54
CA ASN A 35 13.68 -17.60 -0.08
C ASN A 35 12.81 -16.64 0.75
N ALA A 36 12.88 -16.71 2.09
CA ALA A 36 12.20 -15.77 2.97
C ALA A 36 12.75 -14.34 2.85
N ALA A 37 14.08 -14.18 2.85
CA ALA A 37 14.73 -12.87 2.69
C ALA A 37 14.46 -12.23 1.32
N THR A 38 14.48 -13.01 0.24
CA THR A 38 14.17 -12.51 -1.12
C THR A 38 12.69 -12.12 -1.25
N THR A 39 11.79 -12.90 -0.64
CA THR A 39 10.37 -12.58 -0.59
C THR A 39 10.12 -11.31 0.23
N GLU A 40 10.80 -11.09 1.36
CA GLU A 40 10.59 -9.90 2.19
C GLU A 40 11.16 -8.62 1.55
N VAL A 41 12.30 -8.72 0.87
CA VAL A 41 12.94 -7.61 0.13
C VAL A 41 12.12 -7.17 -1.09
N ILE A 42 11.44 -8.10 -1.77
CA ILE A 42 10.65 -7.78 -2.97
C ILE A 42 9.18 -7.47 -2.61
N THR A 43 8.58 -8.26 -1.73
CA THR A 43 7.14 -8.16 -1.43
C THR A 43 6.82 -7.03 -0.45
N GLY A 44 7.74 -6.68 0.45
CA GLY A 44 7.55 -5.59 1.41
C GLY A 44 7.41 -4.23 0.71
N PRO A 45 8.40 -3.77 -0.06
CA PRO A 45 8.33 -2.50 -0.79
C PRO A 45 7.23 -2.47 -1.84
N ALA A 46 7.04 -3.56 -2.61
CA ALA A 46 5.97 -3.64 -3.60
C ALA A 46 4.58 -3.52 -2.97
N ARG A 47 4.36 -4.15 -1.80
CA ARG A 47 3.10 -4.03 -1.07
C ARG A 47 2.90 -2.62 -0.49
N ARG A 48 3.95 -1.98 0.03
CA ARG A 48 3.85 -0.57 0.50
C ARG A 48 3.49 0.37 -0.65
N LEU A 49 4.07 0.14 -1.83
CA LEU A 49 3.73 0.88 -3.04
C LEU A 49 2.28 0.67 -3.46
N ASP A 50 1.82 -0.58 -3.53
CA ASP A 50 0.45 -0.89 -3.93
C ASP A 50 -0.58 -0.22 -3.01
N LEU A 51 -0.32 -0.22 -1.69
CA LEU A 51 -1.15 0.48 -0.71
C LEU A 51 -1.17 2.00 -0.94
N ALA A 52 0.00 2.59 -1.21
CA ALA A 52 0.15 4.00 -1.50
C ALA A 52 -0.57 4.41 -2.81
N GLN A 53 -0.37 3.64 -3.89
CA GLN A 53 -1.02 3.86 -5.17
C GLN A 53 -2.54 3.71 -5.06
N THR A 54 -3.01 2.66 -4.39
CA THR A 54 -4.45 2.43 -4.18
C THR A 54 -5.07 3.59 -3.42
N PHE A 55 -4.43 4.04 -2.34
CA PHE A 55 -4.88 5.22 -1.60
C PHE A 55 -5.03 6.46 -2.48
N VAL A 56 -4.00 6.76 -3.26
CA VAL A 56 -3.93 7.93 -4.14
C VAL A 56 -4.98 7.87 -5.25
N VAL A 57 -5.21 6.70 -5.84
CA VAL A 57 -6.26 6.48 -6.84
C VAL A 57 -7.63 6.79 -6.26
N GLN A 58 -7.92 6.29 -5.05
CA GLN A 58 -9.19 6.55 -4.37
C GLN A 58 -9.33 8.02 -3.96
N ALA A 59 -8.24 8.65 -3.50
CA ALA A 59 -8.22 10.09 -3.19
C ALA A 59 -8.55 10.95 -4.42
N SER A 60 -7.88 10.67 -5.54
CA SER A 60 -8.11 11.37 -6.80
C SER A 60 -9.53 11.14 -7.32
N LYS A 61 -10.05 9.93 -7.16
CA LYS A 61 -11.44 9.60 -7.50
C LYS A 61 -12.42 10.41 -6.66
N ALA A 62 -12.20 10.54 -5.35
CA ALA A 62 -13.05 11.36 -4.48
C ALA A 62 -13.09 12.83 -4.94
N VAL A 63 -11.94 13.44 -5.23
CA VAL A 63 -11.89 14.83 -5.73
C VAL A 63 -12.56 14.99 -7.10
N ARG A 64 -12.40 14.02 -8.01
CA ARG A 64 -13.11 14.05 -9.30
C ARG A 64 -14.62 13.96 -9.14
N MET A 65 -15.11 13.08 -8.27
CA MET A 65 -16.55 12.95 -8.02
C MET A 65 -17.11 14.18 -7.33
N GLU A 66 -16.36 14.81 -6.41
CA GLU A 66 -16.73 16.10 -5.84
C GLU A 66 -16.87 17.18 -6.93
N LYS A 67 -15.90 17.28 -7.86
CA LYS A 67 -15.99 18.24 -8.97
C LYS A 67 -17.20 17.97 -9.85
N ASN A 68 -17.47 16.71 -10.17
CA ASN A 68 -18.65 16.34 -10.92
C ASN A 68 -19.95 16.69 -10.18
N MET A 69 -19.99 16.56 -8.85
CA MET A 69 -21.10 17.03 -8.02
C MET A 69 -21.28 18.55 -8.12
N VAL A 70 -20.20 19.33 -8.07
CA VAL A 70 -20.27 20.79 -8.23
C VAL A 70 -20.72 21.20 -9.64
N MET A 71 -20.40 20.40 -10.66
CA MET A 71 -20.78 20.65 -12.06
C MET A 71 -22.13 20.03 -12.47
N ALA A 72 -22.73 19.21 -11.62
CA ALA A 72 -23.96 18.50 -11.92
C ALA A 72 -25.15 19.45 -12.06
N SER A 73 -26.01 19.16 -13.03
CA SER A 73 -27.10 20.08 -13.41
C SER A 73 -28.36 19.88 -12.57
N GLY A 74 -28.47 18.76 -11.84
CA GLY A 74 -29.68 18.38 -11.10
C GLY A 74 -29.39 17.86 -9.69
N PRO A 75 -30.39 17.88 -8.78
CA PRO A 75 -30.24 17.40 -7.41
C PRO A 75 -29.97 15.90 -7.32
N ASP A 76 -30.55 15.08 -8.20
CA ASP A 76 -30.34 13.63 -8.19
C ASP A 76 -28.93 13.24 -8.63
N GLU A 77 -28.43 13.92 -9.67
CA GLU A 77 -27.05 13.75 -10.14
C GLU A 77 -26.04 14.19 -9.07
N ARG A 78 -26.33 15.28 -8.34
CA ARG A 78 -25.53 15.72 -7.19
C ARG A 78 -25.48 14.70 -6.08
N ARG A 79 -26.63 14.15 -5.66
CA ARG A 79 -26.69 13.08 -4.64
C ARG A 79 -25.93 11.83 -5.08
N ARG A 80 -25.98 11.49 -6.37
CA ARG A 80 -25.21 10.37 -6.92
C ARG A 80 -23.71 10.61 -6.80
N PHE A 81 -23.22 11.79 -7.21
CA PHE A 81 -21.80 12.11 -7.10
C PHE A 81 -21.35 12.29 -5.64
N ASP A 82 -22.22 12.76 -4.76
CA ASP A 82 -22.00 12.79 -3.32
C ASP A 82 -21.73 11.38 -2.76
N ALA A 83 -22.59 10.41 -3.08
CA ALA A 83 -22.42 9.02 -2.67
C ALA A 83 -21.15 8.39 -3.26
N LEU A 84 -20.80 8.68 -4.52
CA LEU A 84 -19.57 8.20 -5.15
C LEU A 84 -18.32 8.81 -4.50
N THR A 85 -18.40 10.07 -4.06
CA THR A 85 -17.34 10.77 -3.34
C THR A 85 -17.09 10.11 -1.98
N LEU A 86 -18.16 9.87 -1.20
CA LEU A 86 -18.08 9.17 0.08
C LEU A 86 -17.52 7.76 -0.08
N LYS A 87 -18.02 7.00 -1.06
CA LYS A 87 -17.51 5.66 -1.34
C LYS A 87 -16.00 5.66 -1.63
N ALA A 88 -15.52 6.57 -2.47
CA ALA A 88 -14.10 6.68 -2.77
C ALA A 88 -13.27 7.10 -1.55
N ARG A 89 -13.82 7.91 -0.63
CA ARG A 89 -13.16 8.25 0.64
C ARG A 89 -12.99 7.03 1.54
N ASP A 90 -14.04 6.24 1.68
CA ASP A 90 -14.06 5.04 2.52
C ASP A 90 -13.15 3.95 1.96
N ASP A 91 -13.24 3.68 0.64
CA ASP A 91 -12.39 2.73 -0.07
C ASP A 91 -10.89 3.08 0.06
N GLY A 92 -10.56 4.36 0.31
CA GLY A 92 -9.20 4.84 0.54
C GLY A 92 -8.68 4.72 1.98
N GLN A 93 -9.54 4.54 2.99
CA GLN A 93 -9.10 4.51 4.40
C GLN A 93 -8.27 3.26 4.71
N GLY A 94 -8.71 2.10 4.22
CA GLY A 94 -8.05 0.82 4.44
C GLY A 94 -6.59 0.83 3.96
N PRO A 95 -6.31 1.19 2.69
CA PRO A 95 -4.95 1.29 2.17
C PRO A 95 -4.06 2.27 2.97
N LEU A 96 -4.59 3.42 3.38
CA LEU A 96 -3.85 4.40 4.18
C LEU A 96 -3.44 3.84 5.55
N HIS A 97 -4.38 3.20 6.26
CA HIS A 97 -4.12 2.59 7.56
C HIS A 97 -3.15 1.42 7.46
N ALA A 98 -3.33 0.56 6.46
CA ALA A 98 -2.44 -0.57 6.20
C ALA A 98 -1.02 -0.11 5.84
N GLY A 99 -0.90 0.96 5.05
CA GLY A 99 0.39 1.55 4.68
C GLY A 99 1.14 2.12 5.88
N PHE A 100 0.45 2.86 6.76
CA PHE A 100 1.02 3.35 8.01
C PHE A 100 1.42 2.21 8.96
N ALA A 101 0.60 1.16 9.08
CA ALA A 101 0.91 0.00 9.92
C ALA A 101 2.14 -0.77 9.41
N ALA A 102 2.31 -0.86 8.09
CA ALA A 102 3.45 -1.50 7.43
C ALA A 102 4.69 -0.59 7.29
N ALA A 103 4.62 0.68 7.73
CA ALA A 103 5.70 1.64 7.57
C ALA A 103 6.87 1.35 8.52
N ASN A 104 8.07 1.27 7.94
CA ASN A 104 9.32 1.27 8.70
C ASN A 104 9.62 2.67 9.29
N ALA A 105 10.69 2.81 10.07
CA ALA A 105 11.06 4.07 10.70
C ALA A 105 11.34 5.22 9.72
N ALA A 106 11.90 4.92 8.54
CA ALA A 106 12.20 5.92 7.51
C ALA A 106 10.93 6.41 6.79
N ASP A 107 9.97 5.51 6.57
CA ASP A 107 8.73 5.79 5.81
C ASP A 107 7.64 6.44 6.68
N ARG A 108 7.66 6.21 8.00
CA ARG A 108 6.62 6.63 8.94
C ARG A 108 6.30 8.15 8.92
N PRO A 109 7.28 9.07 8.86
CA PRO A 109 7.00 10.50 8.75
C PRO A 109 6.21 10.87 7.50
N LEU A 110 6.46 10.17 6.39
CA LEU A 110 5.74 10.41 5.13
C LEU A 110 4.27 9.98 5.25
N TRP A 111 4.01 8.78 5.77
CA TRP A 111 2.65 8.29 6.01
C TRP A 111 1.85 9.21 6.96
N LEU A 112 2.50 9.78 7.98
CA LEU A 112 1.89 10.79 8.87
C LEU A 112 1.52 12.07 8.12
N ARG A 113 2.37 12.55 7.19
CA ARG A 113 2.04 13.70 6.34
C ARG A 113 0.82 13.42 5.48
N HIS A 114 0.73 12.25 4.85
CA HIS A 114 -0.45 11.86 4.06
C HIS A 114 -1.73 11.75 4.90
N GLN A 115 -1.64 11.21 6.11
CA GLN A 115 -2.78 11.19 7.03
C GLN A 115 -3.25 12.60 7.39
N SER A 116 -2.30 13.51 7.64
CA SER A 116 -2.58 14.92 7.93
C SER A 116 -3.24 15.63 6.74
N HIS A 117 -2.69 15.44 5.52
CA HIS A 117 -3.26 15.97 4.28
C HIS A 117 -4.67 15.42 4.03
N ARG A 118 -4.89 14.12 4.25
CA ARG A 118 -6.21 13.49 4.14
C ARG A 118 -7.23 14.12 5.08
N LEU A 119 -6.88 14.36 6.33
CA LEU A 119 -7.79 14.99 7.31
C LEU A 119 -8.15 16.42 6.91
N ALA A 120 -7.19 17.18 6.37
CA ALA A 120 -7.46 18.50 5.83
C ALA A 120 -8.38 18.44 4.60
N ASP A 121 -8.10 17.53 3.66
CA ASP A 121 -8.88 17.30 2.45
C ASP A 121 -10.33 16.91 2.76
N ILE A 122 -10.55 16.02 3.74
CA ILE A 122 -11.87 15.61 4.22
C ILE A 122 -12.69 16.79 4.70
N ARG A 123 -12.11 17.68 5.52
CA ARG A 123 -12.84 18.86 6.03
C ARG A 123 -13.30 19.79 4.92
N VAL A 124 -12.44 20.03 3.93
CA VAL A 124 -12.82 20.85 2.76
C VAL A 124 -13.86 20.12 1.91
N ASN A 125 -13.74 18.80 1.75
CA ASN A 125 -14.72 17.99 1.03
C ASN A 125 -16.10 18.08 1.67
N ASP A 126 -16.18 18.00 2.98
CA ASP A 126 -17.46 18.11 3.71
C ASP A 126 -18.10 19.49 3.52
N GLN A 127 -17.30 20.56 3.48
CA GLN A 127 -17.78 21.91 3.17
C GLN A 127 -18.30 22.00 1.73
N VAL A 128 -17.54 21.51 0.74
CA VAL A 128 -17.94 21.52 -0.68
C VAL A 128 -19.23 20.73 -0.88
N ARG A 129 -19.34 19.54 -0.26
CA ARG A 129 -20.55 18.70 -0.30
C ARG A 129 -21.75 19.39 0.30
N ALA A 130 -21.60 19.99 1.49
CA ALA A 130 -22.68 20.73 2.12
C ALA A 130 -23.19 21.88 1.24
N LEU A 131 -22.28 22.66 0.63
CA LEU A 131 -22.64 23.76 -0.28
C LEU A 131 -23.29 23.25 -1.58
N ALA A 132 -22.75 22.21 -2.20
CA ALA A 132 -23.27 21.67 -3.46
C ALA A 132 -24.67 21.04 -3.29
N LEU A 133 -24.90 20.32 -2.19
CA LEU A 133 -26.21 19.75 -1.84
C LEU A 133 -27.24 20.81 -1.47
N ALA A 134 -26.80 21.98 -1.00
CA ALA A 134 -27.64 23.15 -0.73
C ALA A 134 -27.83 24.07 -1.97
N ASP A 135 -27.45 23.61 -3.17
CA ASP A 135 -27.55 24.39 -4.42
C ASP A 135 -26.68 25.65 -4.50
N ARG A 136 -25.67 25.76 -3.62
CA ARG A 136 -24.71 26.87 -3.56
C ARG A 136 -23.44 26.54 -4.33
N VAL A 137 -23.58 26.15 -5.59
CA VAL A 137 -22.49 25.64 -6.44
C VAL A 137 -21.40 26.68 -6.75
N SER A 138 -21.75 27.97 -6.85
CA SER A 138 -20.76 29.05 -6.99
C SER A 138 -19.83 29.12 -5.79
N GLU A 139 -20.37 28.97 -4.58
CA GLU A 139 -19.60 28.98 -3.33
C GLU A 139 -18.83 27.67 -3.11
N ALA A 140 -19.34 26.55 -3.62
CA ALA A 140 -18.68 25.25 -3.58
C ALA A 140 -17.46 25.17 -4.53
N SER A 141 -17.44 25.98 -5.60
CA SER A 141 -16.43 25.90 -6.66
C SER A 141 -15.03 26.35 -6.23
N ALA A 142 -14.93 27.49 -5.53
CA ALA A 142 -13.65 28.06 -5.08
C ALA A 142 -12.82 27.09 -4.20
N PRO A 143 -13.37 26.46 -3.14
CA PRO A 143 -12.62 25.48 -2.34
C PRO A 143 -12.29 24.17 -3.07
N SER A 144 -12.96 23.86 -4.19
CA SER A 144 -12.74 22.61 -4.94
C SER A 144 -11.64 22.71 -6.01
N ILE A 145 -11.47 23.89 -6.64
CA ILE A 145 -10.60 24.06 -7.82
C ILE A 145 -9.13 23.70 -7.55
N GLY A 146 -8.59 24.05 -6.38
CA GLY A 146 -7.16 23.88 -6.03
C GLY A 146 -6.76 22.53 -5.42
N ARG A 147 -7.70 21.60 -5.20
CA ARG A 147 -7.42 20.38 -4.41
C ARG A 147 -6.83 19.22 -5.21
N LEU A 148 -7.17 19.12 -6.49
CA LEU A 148 -6.68 18.04 -7.33
C LEU A 148 -5.14 18.05 -7.47
N PRO A 149 -4.47 19.21 -7.68
CA PRO A 149 -3.00 19.30 -7.70
C PRO A 149 -2.32 18.82 -6.42
N VAL A 150 -2.92 19.11 -5.25
CA VAL A 150 -2.37 18.70 -3.94
C VAL A 150 -2.46 17.19 -3.76
N VAL A 151 -3.61 16.58 -4.12
CA VAL A 151 -3.79 15.12 -4.08
C VAL A 151 -2.89 14.42 -5.11
N THR A 152 -2.64 15.03 -6.26
CA THR A 152 -1.72 14.48 -7.26
C THR A 152 -0.24 14.67 -6.91
N ALA A 153 0.13 15.73 -6.19
CA ALA A 153 1.49 15.93 -5.71
C ALA A 153 1.88 14.84 -4.68
N ASP A 154 0.91 14.37 -3.88
CA ASP A 154 1.09 13.22 -3.00
C ASP A 154 1.43 11.92 -3.79
N VAL A 155 1.01 11.78 -5.07
CA VAL A 155 1.39 10.66 -5.97
C VAL A 155 2.91 10.63 -6.19
N GLY A 156 3.51 11.79 -6.46
CA GLY A 156 4.92 11.90 -6.82
C GLY A 156 5.85 11.55 -5.67
N MET A 157 5.51 12.01 -4.46
CA MET A 157 6.31 11.71 -3.26
C MET A 157 6.27 10.22 -2.87
N LEU A 158 5.16 9.53 -3.13
CA LEU A 158 5.03 8.09 -2.86
C LEU A 158 5.68 7.24 -3.97
N GLY A 159 5.72 7.72 -5.21
CA GLY A 159 6.43 7.09 -6.33
C GLY A 159 7.96 7.14 -6.17
N ASP A 160 8.51 8.28 -5.73
CA ASP A 160 9.94 8.43 -5.42
C ASP A 160 10.40 7.48 -4.31
N GLN A 161 9.50 7.09 -3.42
CA GLN A 161 9.75 6.16 -2.33
C GLN A 161 10.07 4.72 -2.80
N VAL A 162 9.65 4.34 -4.00
CA VAL A 162 9.93 3.02 -4.59
C VAL A 162 11.29 3.00 -5.26
N VAL A 163 11.63 4.09 -5.95
CA VAL A 163 12.88 4.23 -6.69
C VAL A 163 14.04 4.52 -5.75
N GLY A 164 13.81 5.25 -4.65
CA GLY A 164 14.85 5.54 -3.65
C GLY A 164 15.16 4.40 -2.66
N LEU A 165 14.36 3.32 -2.66
CA LEU A 165 14.55 2.14 -1.79
C LEU A 165 14.95 0.87 -2.55
N ALA A 166 15.05 0.93 -3.89
CA ALA A 166 15.61 -0.12 -4.75
C ALA A 166 17.09 0.17 -5.05
#